data_AF-A0A6G3SKQ4-F1
#
_entry.id   AF-A0A6G3SKQ4-F1
#
_cell.length_a   1.000
_cell.length_b   1.000
_cell.length_c   1.000
_cell.angle_alpha   90.00
_cell.angle_beta   90.00
_cell.angle_gamma   90.00
#
_symmetry.space_group_name_H-M   'P 1'
#
loop_
_entity.id
_entity.type
_entity.pdbx_description
1 polymer ?
#
loop_
_entity_poly.entity_id
_entity_poly.type
_entity_poly.pdbx_seq_one_letter_code
_entity_poly.pdbx_strand_id
1 'polypeptide(L)'
;MSLSRISVLAPLVAAALIAPLPPLADATEPPVPLPGPAGPSGSPAPLPSPHPAVPACGRTDGQGAPGTSWAPTSTRFGEAAGYDPYIGNGYLGHRVPPAGAGYAATGEKTGWPLYTPRYDGAFVSGLYARDKAVSEGREVIAALPSWTNIDVAVGEETLGPDTPADRISHYRQTVFLACGFVRTSLRWTTADGRATDLVYDVLADRSDVHTGAVRLRMTPRWSGAATVTGRLDDRGARRVTLREDGTFRTLGTGIEGAVAQAMR
;
A
#
# COMPACT_ATOMS: atom_id res chain seq x y z
N MET A 1 -11.04 -25.93 35.85
CA MET A 1 -10.24 -26.57 34.78
C MET A 1 -9.98 -25.51 33.73
N SER A 2 -8.70 -25.17 33.57
CA SER A 2 -8.16 -24.21 32.61
C SER A 2 -7.91 -24.91 31.28
N LEU A 3 -8.36 -24.34 30.17
CA LEU A 3 -7.90 -24.61 28.80
C LEU A 3 -8.15 -23.32 27.99
N SER A 4 -7.20 -22.39 28.00
CA SER A 4 -6.03 -22.26 27.12
C SER A 4 -6.36 -21.54 25.80
N ARG A 5 -5.87 -20.30 25.74
CA ARG A 5 -5.95 -19.34 24.64
C ARG A 5 -5.11 -19.82 23.46
N ILE A 6 -5.63 -19.68 22.24
CA ILE A 6 -4.82 -19.68 21.02
C ILE A 6 -5.09 -18.34 20.33
N SER A 7 -4.19 -17.39 20.54
CA SER A 7 -4.12 -16.16 19.73
C SER A 7 -3.34 -16.49 18.46
N VAL A 8 -4.05 -16.57 17.33
CA VAL A 8 -3.41 -16.64 16.01
C VAL A 8 -3.16 -15.21 15.54
N LEU A 9 -1.90 -14.76 15.66
CA LEU A 9 -1.38 -13.60 14.96
C LEU A 9 -1.06 -14.03 13.52
N ALA A 10 -2.03 -13.87 12.61
CA ALA A 10 -1.76 -13.96 11.17
C ALA A 10 -1.34 -12.56 10.67
N PRO A 11 -0.13 -12.40 10.11
CA PRO A 11 0.24 -11.17 9.41
C PRO A 11 -0.47 -11.18 8.05
N LEU A 12 -1.46 -10.30 7.88
CA LEU A 12 -2.08 -10.12 6.58
C LEU A 12 -1.14 -9.32 5.66
N VAL A 13 -0.84 -9.88 4.49
CA VAL A 13 0.02 -9.25 3.46
C VAL A 13 -0.82 -9.11 2.20
N ALA A 14 -1.23 -7.88 1.87
CA ALA A 14 -1.89 -7.60 0.61
C ALA A 14 -0.84 -7.39 -0.49
N ALA A 15 -0.96 -8.11 -1.60
CA ALA A 15 -0.12 -7.94 -2.79
C ALA A 15 -1.00 -7.48 -3.95
N ALA A 16 -0.65 -6.35 -4.57
CA ALA A 16 -1.23 -5.93 -5.83
C ALA A 16 -0.29 -6.34 -6.98
N LEU A 17 -0.78 -7.09 -7.96
CA LEU A 17 -0.04 -7.39 -9.20
C LEU A 17 -0.64 -6.59 -10.35
N ILE A 18 0.20 -5.90 -11.11
CA ILE A 18 -0.15 -5.33 -12.43
C ILE A 18 0.62 -6.13 -13.48
N ALA A 19 -0.05 -7.04 -14.18
CA ALA A 19 0.59 -7.86 -15.22
C ALA A 19 0.26 -7.32 -16.62
N PRO A 20 1.24 -7.02 -17.47
CA PRO A 20 1.01 -7.02 -18.92
C PRO A 20 0.75 -8.46 -19.38
N LEU A 21 -0.30 -8.68 -20.18
CA LEU A 21 -0.59 -10.00 -20.76
C LEU A 21 0.54 -10.41 -21.72
N PRO A 22 1.19 -11.58 -21.53
CA PRO A 22 2.21 -12.07 -22.45
C PRO A 22 1.57 -12.79 -23.66
N PRO A 23 2.21 -12.78 -24.85
CA PRO A 23 1.93 -13.75 -25.89
C PRO A 23 2.45 -15.15 -25.49
N LEU A 24 1.73 -16.18 -25.93
CA LEU A 24 1.92 -17.61 -25.64
C LEU A 24 3.15 -18.24 -26.33
N ALA A 25 3.72 -19.24 -25.64
CA ALA A 25 4.65 -20.30 -26.07
C ALA A 25 6.12 -19.88 -26.35
N ASP A 26 7.16 -20.66 -26.00
CA ASP A 26 7.27 -22.11 -25.83
C ASP A 26 8.16 -22.54 -24.66
N ALA A 27 7.86 -23.72 -24.13
CA ALA A 27 8.62 -24.41 -23.09
C ALA A 27 9.73 -25.29 -23.72
N THR A 28 10.90 -25.36 -23.10
CA THR A 28 11.84 -26.48 -23.30
C THR A 28 12.63 -26.77 -22.02
N GLU A 29 12.18 -27.81 -21.31
CA GLU A 29 12.88 -28.88 -20.58
C GLU A 29 14.13 -28.64 -19.68
N PRO A 30 14.19 -29.23 -18.46
CA PRO A 30 15.40 -29.44 -17.64
C PRO A 30 15.86 -30.93 -17.66
N PRO A 31 16.80 -31.40 -16.80
CA PRO A 31 18.27 -31.34 -16.86
C PRO A 31 18.93 -32.74 -16.96
N VAL A 32 20.27 -32.82 -17.09
CA VAL A 32 21.04 -34.09 -16.98
C VAL A 32 22.03 -34.03 -15.79
N PRO A 33 22.04 -35.01 -14.86
CA PRO A 33 23.06 -35.11 -13.81
C PRO A 33 24.16 -36.14 -14.15
N LEU A 34 25.38 -35.90 -13.66
CA LEU A 34 26.47 -36.90 -13.61
C LEU A 34 26.97 -37.10 -12.16
N PRO A 35 27.53 -38.29 -11.83
CA PRO A 35 27.71 -38.73 -10.44
C PRO A 35 29.14 -38.64 -9.88
N GLY A 36 29.24 -38.34 -8.57
CA GLY A 36 30.31 -38.75 -7.62
C GLY A 36 31.66 -38.03 -7.68
N PRO A 37 32.50 -38.06 -6.60
CA PRO A 37 32.52 -39.05 -5.52
C PRO A 37 32.46 -38.48 -4.08
N ALA A 38 32.25 -39.41 -3.14
CA ALA A 38 32.17 -39.19 -1.69
C ALA A 38 33.53 -38.84 -1.05
N GLY A 39 33.50 -37.89 -0.10
CA GLY A 39 34.58 -37.52 0.81
C GLY A 39 34.00 -37.12 2.18
N PRO A 40 34.78 -37.23 3.27
CA PRO A 40 34.27 -37.51 4.61
C PRO A 40 33.60 -36.33 5.31
N SER A 41 32.68 -36.67 6.21
CA SER A 41 31.89 -35.79 7.07
C SER A 41 32.75 -34.86 7.92
N GLY A 42 32.88 -33.61 7.48
CA GLY A 42 33.26 -32.46 8.31
C GLY A 42 32.03 -31.61 8.58
N SER A 43 31.80 -31.24 9.84
CA SER A 43 30.75 -30.28 10.23
C SER A 43 30.90 -28.99 9.41
N PRO A 44 29.83 -28.47 8.79
CA PRO A 44 29.94 -27.25 8.00
C PRO A 44 30.22 -26.07 8.92
N ALA A 45 31.37 -25.42 8.72
CA ALA A 45 31.63 -24.09 9.25
C ALA A 45 30.56 -23.13 8.68
N PRO A 46 30.02 -22.19 9.47
CA PRO A 46 29.03 -21.24 8.97
C PRO A 46 29.63 -20.41 7.84
N LEU A 47 29.01 -20.49 6.66
CA LEU A 47 29.36 -19.67 5.52
C LEU A 47 29.24 -18.18 5.91
N PRO A 48 30.23 -17.32 5.59
CA PRO A 48 30.05 -15.90 5.73
C PRO A 48 28.95 -15.44 4.76
N SER A 49 27.84 -14.92 5.31
CA SER A 49 26.76 -14.33 4.53
C SER A 49 27.32 -13.20 3.62
N PRO A 50 27.13 -13.26 2.29
CA PRO A 50 27.71 -12.29 1.36
C PRO A 50 26.93 -10.96 1.30
N HIS A 51 25.88 -10.79 2.10
CA HIS A 51 25.09 -9.57 2.12
C HIS A 51 25.16 -8.91 3.49
N PRO A 52 25.53 -7.62 3.58
CA PRO A 52 25.29 -6.86 4.80
C PRO A 52 23.79 -6.96 5.10
N ALA A 53 23.46 -7.35 6.34
CA ALA A 53 22.08 -7.40 6.78
C ALA A 53 21.44 -6.04 6.51
N VAL A 54 20.44 -5.99 5.64
CA VAL A 54 19.65 -4.78 5.41
C VAL A 54 19.14 -4.34 6.79
N PRO A 55 19.44 -3.12 7.26
CA PRO A 55 18.96 -2.66 8.55
C PRO A 55 17.46 -2.89 8.64
N ALA A 56 16.99 -3.46 9.74
CA ALA A 56 15.56 -3.70 9.94
C ALA A 56 14.80 -2.36 9.89
N CYS A 57 14.23 -2.08 8.73
CA CYS A 57 13.48 -0.87 8.45
C CYS A 57 12.37 -0.67 9.48
N GLY A 58 12.29 0.53 10.07
CA GLY A 58 11.22 0.89 11.00
C GLY A 58 11.28 0.20 12.37
N ARG A 59 12.43 -0.34 12.79
CA ARG A 59 12.65 -0.69 14.20
C ARG A 59 12.97 0.60 14.98
N THR A 60 12.08 0.99 15.89
CA THR A 60 12.21 2.19 16.73
C THR A 60 12.98 1.94 18.03
N ASP A 61 13.54 0.74 18.18
CA ASP A 61 14.22 0.30 19.39
C ASP A 61 15.61 0.96 19.42
N GLY A 62 15.69 2.14 20.05
CA GLY A 62 16.92 2.92 20.22
C GLY A 62 16.97 4.17 19.33
N GLN A 63 17.14 5.33 19.96
CA GLN A 63 17.53 6.56 19.27
C GLN A 63 18.88 6.33 18.57
N GLY A 64 18.90 6.37 17.24
CA GLY A 64 20.13 6.24 16.45
C GLY A 64 20.27 4.96 15.63
N ALA A 65 19.23 4.11 15.53
CA ALA A 65 19.22 3.08 14.49
C ALA A 65 19.29 3.75 13.09
N PRO A 66 20.06 3.24 12.12
CA PRO A 66 20.30 3.90 10.83
C PRO A 66 19.04 4.26 10.01
N GLY A 67 17.88 3.71 10.36
CA GLY A 67 16.60 3.97 9.72
C GLY A 67 15.73 5.06 10.34
N THR A 68 16.09 5.66 11.48
CA THR A 68 15.26 6.69 12.15
C THR A 68 15.70 8.13 11.88
N SER A 69 16.92 8.35 11.35
CA SER A 69 17.43 9.71 11.07
C SER A 69 16.83 10.34 9.80
N TRP A 70 16.30 9.51 8.88
CA TRP A 70 15.66 9.95 7.63
C TRP A 70 14.17 9.58 7.62
N ALA A 71 13.46 10.03 8.66
CA ALA A 71 12.09 9.62 8.95
C ALA A 71 11.17 10.80 9.30
N PRO A 72 10.92 11.76 8.39
CA PRO A 72 10.00 12.87 8.64
C PRO A 72 8.64 12.32 9.09
N THR A 73 8.08 12.96 10.11
CA THR A 73 6.91 12.46 10.82
C THR A 73 5.92 13.57 11.13
N SER A 74 4.64 13.34 10.79
CA SER A 74 3.51 14.09 11.32
C SER A 74 2.95 13.40 12.56
N THR A 75 2.52 14.20 13.54
CA THR A 75 1.85 13.70 14.77
C THR A 75 0.42 14.21 14.92
N ARG A 76 -0.08 14.93 13.91
CA ARG A 76 -1.44 15.45 13.88
C ARG A 76 -2.22 14.89 12.69
N PHE A 77 -3.36 14.28 12.99
CA PHE A 77 -4.25 13.72 11.98
C PHE A 77 -4.80 14.85 11.08
N GLY A 78 -4.73 14.67 9.76
CA GLY A 78 -5.26 15.61 8.78
C GLY A 78 -4.52 16.96 8.65
N GLU A 79 -3.33 17.10 9.25
CA GLU A 79 -2.56 18.37 9.18
C GLU A 79 -1.88 18.60 7.83
N ALA A 80 -1.63 17.53 7.07
CA ALA A 80 -1.07 17.65 5.73
C ALA A 80 -2.09 18.39 4.86
N ALA A 81 -1.87 19.69 4.62
CA ALA A 81 -2.72 20.55 3.79
C ALA A 81 -2.62 20.16 2.30
N GLY A 82 -3.01 18.91 1.98
CA GLY A 82 -2.79 18.24 0.72
C GLY A 82 -1.37 17.71 0.49
N TYR A 83 -0.45 17.82 1.45
CA TYR A 83 0.93 17.32 1.32
C TYR A 83 1.10 15.91 1.90
N ASP A 84 0.12 15.04 1.63
CA ASP A 84 0.13 13.66 2.07
C ASP A 84 1.36 12.92 1.53
N PRO A 85 1.97 12.04 2.34
CA PRO A 85 3.20 11.37 1.95
C PRO A 85 2.98 10.46 0.74
N TYR A 86 4.03 10.31 -0.06
CA TYR A 86 3.98 9.53 -1.29
C TYR A 86 4.90 8.31 -1.20
N ILE A 87 4.42 7.16 -1.68
CA ILE A 87 5.24 5.98 -1.95
C ILE A 87 5.35 5.77 -3.45
N GLY A 88 6.51 5.30 -3.90
CA GLY A 88 6.70 4.97 -5.30
C GLY A 88 8.03 4.30 -5.59
N ASN A 89 8.04 3.50 -6.66
CA ASN A 89 9.22 2.76 -7.13
C ASN A 89 9.72 3.26 -8.50
N GLY A 90 9.18 4.38 -9.00
CA GLY A 90 9.48 4.95 -10.31
C GLY A 90 8.54 4.48 -11.42
N TYR A 91 7.82 3.37 -11.23
CA TYR A 91 6.75 2.91 -12.09
C TYR A 91 5.39 3.09 -11.42
N LEU A 92 5.13 2.38 -10.31
CA LEU A 92 3.93 2.45 -9.49
C LEU A 92 4.13 3.43 -8.33
N GLY A 93 3.09 4.17 -7.99
CA GLY A 93 3.05 4.97 -6.77
C GLY A 93 1.66 5.28 -6.28
N HIS A 94 1.58 5.80 -5.05
CA HIS A 94 0.33 6.13 -4.37
C HIS A 94 0.56 7.21 -3.30
N ARG A 95 -0.35 8.18 -3.18
CA ARG A 95 -0.40 9.11 -2.06
C ARG A 95 -1.09 8.46 -0.86
N VAL A 96 -0.40 8.35 0.26
CA VAL A 96 -0.94 7.68 1.45
C VAL A 96 -1.74 8.68 2.29
N PRO A 97 -3.08 8.54 2.37
CA PRO A 97 -3.90 9.51 3.10
C PRO A 97 -3.66 9.47 4.61
N PRO A 98 -4.17 10.45 5.39
CA PRO A 98 -4.03 10.47 6.84
C PRO A 98 -4.65 9.24 7.53
N ALA A 99 -5.67 8.61 6.95
CA ALA A 99 -6.24 7.36 7.45
C ALA A 99 -5.25 6.17 7.37
N GLY A 100 -4.13 6.33 6.64
CA GLY A 100 -3.00 5.42 6.58
C GLY A 100 -2.97 4.52 5.36
N ALA A 101 -4.10 4.35 4.68
CA ALA A 101 -4.24 3.63 3.43
C ALA A 101 -5.55 4.06 2.73
N GLY A 102 -5.64 3.80 1.43
CA GLY A 102 -6.84 3.98 0.64
C GLY A 102 -6.97 5.31 -0.08
N TYR A 103 -8.20 5.71 -0.39
CA TYR A 103 -8.53 6.91 -1.15
C TYR A 103 -8.99 8.05 -0.23
N ALA A 104 -8.49 9.27 -0.46
CA ALA A 104 -9.02 10.49 0.10
C ALA A 104 -9.16 11.58 -0.96
N ALA A 105 -10.20 12.40 -0.86
CA ALA A 105 -10.38 13.60 -1.67
C ALA A 105 -10.61 14.78 -0.75
N THR A 106 -9.80 15.82 -0.91
CA THR A 106 -9.88 17.03 -0.08
C THR A 106 -10.81 18.07 -0.69
N GLY A 107 -11.18 17.91 -1.97
CA GLY A 107 -12.15 18.75 -2.66
C GLY A 107 -11.58 20.04 -3.24
N GLU A 108 -10.39 20.51 -2.82
CA GLU A 108 -9.77 21.67 -3.46
C GLU A 108 -9.43 21.37 -4.92
N LYS A 109 -9.57 22.35 -5.81
CA LYS A 109 -9.29 22.14 -7.23
C LYS A 109 -7.79 22.05 -7.50
N THR A 110 -7.39 21.10 -8.33
CA THR A 110 -6.06 21.07 -8.95
C THR A 110 -5.87 22.28 -9.87
N GLY A 111 -4.61 22.64 -10.14
CA GLY A 111 -4.30 23.70 -11.09
C GLY A 111 -4.60 23.35 -12.55
N TRP A 112 -4.20 24.26 -13.43
CA TRP A 112 -4.17 24.02 -14.88
C TRP A 112 -3.38 22.73 -15.19
N PRO A 113 -3.79 21.89 -16.16
CA PRO A 113 -4.96 22.06 -17.05
C PRO A 113 -6.24 21.40 -16.54
N LEU A 114 -6.21 20.73 -15.38
CA LEU A 114 -7.27 19.78 -15.00
C LEU A 114 -8.45 20.42 -14.26
N TYR A 115 -8.19 21.35 -13.33
CA TYR A 115 -9.23 21.98 -12.49
C TYR A 115 -10.21 21.02 -11.79
N THR A 116 -9.82 19.75 -11.63
CA THR A 116 -10.59 18.69 -10.94
C THR A 116 -10.33 18.71 -9.43
N PRO A 117 -11.19 18.12 -8.60
CA PRO A 117 -10.88 17.94 -7.18
C PRO A 117 -9.53 17.25 -6.95
N ARG A 118 -8.77 17.70 -5.95
CA ARG A 118 -7.55 17.07 -5.44
C ARG A 118 -7.92 15.78 -4.73
N TYR A 119 -7.06 14.78 -4.89
CA TYR A 119 -7.20 13.48 -4.28
C TYR A 119 -5.83 12.81 -4.10
N ASP A 120 -5.86 11.80 -3.25
CA ASP A 120 -4.78 10.85 -3.03
C ASP A 120 -4.91 9.71 -4.04
N GLY A 121 -4.17 9.87 -5.14
CA GLY A 121 -4.25 9.02 -6.31
C GLY A 121 -3.16 7.96 -6.37
N ALA A 122 -3.50 6.85 -7.03
CA ALA A 122 -2.56 5.85 -7.51
C ALA A 122 -2.15 6.17 -8.95
N PHE A 123 -0.85 6.14 -9.22
CA PHE A 123 -0.31 6.48 -10.54
C PHE A 123 0.65 5.42 -11.01
N VAL A 124 0.69 5.25 -12.34
CA VAL A 124 1.71 4.48 -13.04
C VAL A 124 2.38 5.35 -14.10
N SER A 125 3.71 5.26 -14.19
CA SER A 125 4.50 5.98 -15.17
C SER A 125 4.08 5.60 -16.59
N GLY A 126 3.96 6.60 -17.47
CA GLY A 126 3.57 6.38 -18.87
C GLY A 126 2.07 6.26 -19.11
N LEU A 127 1.21 6.25 -18.07
CA LEU A 127 -0.22 6.16 -18.25
C LEU A 127 -0.87 7.54 -18.41
N TYR A 128 -1.25 7.85 -19.65
CA TYR A 128 -1.89 9.11 -20.02
C TYR A 128 -3.24 8.86 -20.66
N ALA A 129 -4.13 9.84 -20.53
CA ALA A 129 -5.44 9.89 -21.17
C ALA A 129 -5.60 11.21 -21.92
N ARG A 130 -6.46 11.20 -22.94
CA ARG A 130 -6.79 12.35 -23.77
C ARG A 130 -8.30 12.55 -23.76
N ASP A 131 -8.77 13.42 -22.87
CA ASP A 131 -10.20 13.68 -22.69
C ASP A 131 -10.51 15.15 -22.99
N LYS A 132 -11.35 15.38 -24.02
CA LYS A 132 -11.78 16.73 -24.41
C LYS A 132 -12.56 17.44 -23.29
N ALA A 133 -13.31 16.70 -22.48
CA ALA A 133 -14.11 17.26 -21.40
C ALA A 133 -13.26 17.74 -20.21
N VAL A 134 -12.05 17.20 -20.02
CA VAL A 134 -11.22 17.47 -18.83
C VAL A 134 -10.01 18.34 -19.14
N SER A 135 -9.39 18.20 -20.31
CA SER A 135 -8.12 18.88 -20.64
C SER A 135 -8.13 19.56 -22.00
N GLU A 136 -9.32 19.77 -22.59
CA GLU A 136 -9.53 20.26 -23.96
C GLU A 136 -8.78 19.41 -25.01
N GLY A 137 -8.61 18.11 -24.73
CA GLY A 137 -7.98 17.15 -25.65
C GLY A 137 -6.46 17.09 -25.53
N ARG A 138 -5.86 17.70 -24.51
CA ARG A 138 -4.45 17.51 -24.16
C ARG A 138 -4.26 16.17 -23.47
N GLU A 139 -3.11 15.54 -23.69
CA GLU A 139 -2.72 14.37 -22.91
C GLU A 139 -2.34 14.78 -21.49
N VAL A 140 -2.99 14.13 -20.53
CA VAL A 140 -2.79 14.34 -19.11
C VAL A 140 -2.65 12.98 -18.45
N ILE A 141 -1.97 12.92 -17.30
CA ILE A 141 -1.80 11.66 -16.55
C ILE A 141 -3.17 11.01 -16.33
N ALA A 142 -3.26 9.69 -16.25
CA ALA A 142 -4.44 8.98 -15.75
C ALA A 142 -4.15 8.39 -14.36
N ALA A 143 -5.18 8.10 -13.57
CA ALA A 143 -5.00 7.48 -12.25
C ALA A 143 -5.67 6.11 -12.23
N LEU A 144 -4.99 5.16 -11.59
CA LEU A 144 -5.53 3.84 -11.29
C LEU A 144 -6.58 3.94 -10.18
N PRO A 145 -7.48 2.96 -10.02
CA PRO A 145 -8.19 2.78 -8.76
C PRO A 145 -7.18 2.70 -7.61
N SER A 146 -7.58 3.15 -6.42
CA SER A 146 -6.71 3.08 -5.26
C SER A 146 -6.51 1.62 -4.86
N TRP A 147 -5.27 1.13 -4.96
CA TRP A 147 -4.89 -0.25 -4.66
C TRP A 147 -4.47 -0.46 -3.20
N THR A 148 -4.33 0.61 -2.42
CA THR A 148 -3.90 0.53 -1.02
C THR A 148 -5.05 0.30 -0.04
N ASN A 149 -6.31 0.37 -0.49
CA ASN A 149 -7.48 0.30 0.38
C ASN A 149 -7.54 -1.02 1.19
N ILE A 150 -7.53 -0.87 2.51
CA ILE A 150 -7.94 -1.88 3.48
C ILE A 150 -8.92 -1.18 4.43
N ASP A 151 -10.21 -1.47 4.27
CA ASP A 151 -11.25 -0.87 5.09
C ASP A 151 -11.34 -1.61 6.43
N VAL A 152 -11.32 -0.86 7.53
CA VAL A 152 -11.51 -1.40 8.89
C VAL A 152 -12.83 -0.87 9.42
N ALA A 153 -13.78 -1.78 9.62
CA ALA A 153 -15.12 -1.47 10.12
C ALA A 153 -15.37 -2.08 11.50
N VAL A 154 -16.00 -1.30 12.38
CA VAL A 154 -16.32 -1.66 13.77
C VAL A 154 -17.75 -1.19 14.07
N GLY A 155 -18.71 -2.13 14.09
CA GLY A 155 -20.13 -1.78 14.07
C GLY A 155 -20.53 -1.13 12.75
N GLU A 156 -21.24 -0.01 12.81
CA GLU A 156 -21.71 0.75 11.64
C GLU A 156 -20.67 1.75 11.12
N GLU A 157 -19.53 1.90 11.79
CA GLU A 157 -18.50 2.87 11.43
C GLU A 157 -17.34 2.19 10.70
N THR A 158 -16.79 2.90 9.72
CA THR A 158 -15.58 2.51 8.98
C THR A 158 -14.56 3.63 9.09
N LEU A 159 -13.32 3.29 9.46
CA LEU A 159 -12.22 4.25 9.44
C LEU A 159 -11.96 4.72 8.01
N GLY A 160 -11.83 6.02 7.81
CA GLY A 160 -11.62 6.58 6.49
C GLY A 160 -11.36 8.09 6.50
N PRO A 161 -11.36 8.74 5.32
CA PRO A 161 -11.08 10.17 5.19
C PRO A 161 -12.08 11.06 5.96
N ASP A 162 -13.31 10.60 6.13
CA ASP A 162 -14.37 11.35 6.83
C ASP A 162 -14.40 11.10 8.34
N THR A 163 -13.44 10.33 8.88
CA THR A 163 -13.37 10.08 10.33
C THR A 163 -13.05 11.39 11.06
N PRO A 164 -13.90 11.82 12.01
CA PRO A 164 -13.66 13.04 12.76
C PRO A 164 -12.34 12.99 13.52
N ALA A 165 -11.58 14.09 13.51
CA ALA A 165 -10.24 14.13 14.11
C ALA A 165 -10.23 13.85 15.62
N ASP A 166 -11.32 14.16 16.34
CA ASP A 166 -11.48 13.88 17.77
C ASP A 166 -11.68 12.38 18.08
N ARG A 167 -11.95 11.55 17.07
CA ARG A 167 -11.97 10.07 17.15
C ARG A 167 -10.60 9.45 16.98
N ILE A 168 -9.58 10.24 16.65
CA ILE A 168 -8.22 9.78 16.40
C ILE A 168 -7.28 10.28 17.50
N SER A 169 -6.54 9.35 18.10
CA SER A 169 -5.52 9.64 19.11
C SER A 169 -4.23 8.87 18.80
N HIS A 170 -3.12 9.22 19.48
CA HIS A 170 -1.81 8.60 19.28
C HIS A 170 -1.36 8.55 17.81
N TYR A 171 -1.77 9.55 17.02
CA TYR A 171 -1.47 9.61 15.60
C TYR A 171 0.01 9.83 15.35
N ARG A 172 0.56 9.06 14.40
CA ARG A 172 1.88 9.26 13.84
C ARG A 172 1.88 8.75 12.41
N GLN A 173 2.30 9.58 11.46
CA GLN A 173 2.55 9.17 10.09
C GLN A 173 3.98 9.51 9.71
N THR A 174 4.76 8.50 9.40
CA THR A 174 6.22 8.59 9.20
C THR A 174 6.59 8.08 7.81
N VAL A 175 7.37 8.85 7.07
CA VAL A 175 7.97 8.41 5.81
C VAL A 175 9.37 7.90 6.10
N PHE A 176 9.64 6.61 5.94
CA PHE A 176 10.98 6.06 6.12
C PHE A 176 11.75 6.15 4.80
N LEU A 177 12.44 7.26 4.57
CA LEU A 177 13.06 7.57 3.27
C LEU A 177 14.12 6.54 2.87
N ALA A 178 14.91 6.04 3.81
CA ALA A 178 15.92 5.02 3.55
C ALA A 178 15.32 3.67 3.11
N CYS A 179 14.04 3.43 3.43
CA CYS A 179 13.36 2.16 3.22
C CYS A 179 12.23 2.24 2.18
N GLY A 180 11.81 3.44 1.78
CA GLY A 180 10.80 3.64 0.74
C GLY A 180 9.38 3.25 1.13
N PHE A 181 9.00 3.36 2.41
CA PHE A 181 7.63 3.07 2.87
C PHE A 181 7.10 4.15 3.82
N VAL A 182 5.78 4.20 3.92
CA VAL A 182 5.05 5.07 4.87
C VAL A 182 4.43 4.19 5.94
N ARG A 183 4.65 4.55 7.21
CA ARG A 183 3.94 3.96 8.35
C ARG A 183 2.95 4.97 8.90
N THR A 184 1.70 4.55 9.07
CA THR A 184 0.69 5.32 9.81
C THR A 184 0.25 4.52 11.01
N SER A 185 0.44 5.04 12.22
CA SER A 185 -0.07 4.47 13.46
C SER A 185 -1.07 5.42 14.10
N LEU A 186 -2.20 4.89 14.55
CA LEU A 186 -3.24 5.67 15.22
C LEU A 186 -4.07 4.79 16.14
N ARG A 187 -4.76 5.42 17.09
CA ARG A 187 -5.86 4.83 17.83
C ARG A 187 -7.15 5.47 17.35
N TRP A 188 -8.03 4.65 16.80
CA TRP A 188 -9.38 5.05 16.39
C TRP A 188 -10.38 4.60 17.45
N THR A 189 -11.26 5.51 17.87
CA THR A 189 -12.35 5.24 18.81
C THR A 189 -13.68 5.54 18.14
N THR A 190 -14.52 4.53 17.97
CA THR A 190 -15.88 4.66 17.42
C THR A 190 -16.78 5.49 18.35
N ALA A 191 -17.94 5.91 17.85
CA ALA A 191 -18.96 6.65 18.58
C ALA A 191 -19.39 5.95 19.87
N ASP A 192 -19.47 4.61 19.85
CA ASP A 192 -19.81 3.77 20.99
C ASP A 192 -18.63 3.47 21.95
N GLY A 193 -17.46 4.06 21.70
CA GLY A 193 -16.31 4.01 22.62
C GLY A 193 -15.35 2.85 22.41
N ARG A 194 -15.50 2.04 21.35
CA ARG A 194 -14.57 0.94 21.04
C ARG A 194 -13.27 1.47 20.45
N ALA A 195 -12.22 1.46 21.26
CA ALA A 195 -10.88 1.90 20.85
C ALA A 195 -10.08 0.77 20.18
N THR A 196 -9.48 1.07 19.03
CA THR A 196 -8.66 0.13 18.25
C THR A 196 -7.35 0.79 17.87
N ASP A 197 -6.22 0.16 18.24
CA ASP A 197 -4.90 0.58 17.79
C ASP A 197 -4.61 -0.02 16.40
N LEU A 198 -4.22 0.81 15.44
CA LEU A 198 -3.98 0.44 14.05
C LEU A 198 -2.58 0.89 13.64
N VAL A 199 -1.89 0.04 12.88
CA VAL A 199 -0.64 0.37 12.20
C VAL A 199 -0.72 -0.11 10.76
N TYR A 200 -0.60 0.82 9.82
CA TYR A 200 -0.48 0.57 8.38
C TYR A 200 0.97 0.77 7.96
N ASP A 201 1.52 -0.17 7.20
CA ASP A 201 2.72 0.03 6.39
C ASP A 201 2.34 -0.05 4.91
N VAL A 202 2.70 0.96 4.13
CA VAL A 202 2.44 1.01 2.68
C VAL A 202 3.76 1.19 1.93
N LEU A 203 4.00 0.37 0.92
CA LEU A 203 5.17 0.48 0.04
C LEU A 203 4.83 0.16 -1.41
N ALA A 204 5.64 0.69 -2.33
CA ALA A 204 5.75 0.22 -3.70
C ALA A 204 7.06 -0.57 -3.81
N ASP A 205 7.00 -1.81 -4.25
CA ASP A 205 8.16 -2.71 -4.27
C ASP A 205 9.15 -2.25 -5.34
N ARG A 206 10.42 -2.10 -4.96
CA ARG A 206 11.47 -1.67 -5.89
C ARG A 206 12.09 -2.85 -6.64
N SER A 207 11.93 -4.07 -6.12
CA SER A 207 12.38 -5.31 -6.75
C SER A 207 11.39 -5.83 -7.79
N ASP A 208 10.11 -5.50 -7.64
CA ASP A 208 9.06 -5.72 -8.64
C ASP A 208 8.25 -4.43 -8.83
N VAL A 209 8.52 -3.76 -9.95
CA VAL A 209 7.97 -2.44 -10.26
C VAL A 209 6.43 -2.42 -10.35
N HIS A 210 5.80 -3.55 -10.61
CA HIS A 210 4.34 -3.68 -10.72
C HIS A 210 3.64 -4.01 -9.40
N THR A 211 4.42 -4.21 -8.33
CA THR A 211 3.91 -4.69 -7.06
C THR A 211 3.92 -3.60 -6.00
N GLY A 212 2.80 -3.49 -5.29
CA GLY A 212 2.65 -2.69 -4.08
C GLY A 212 2.17 -3.56 -2.93
N ALA A 213 2.47 -3.15 -1.70
CA ALA A 213 2.03 -3.89 -0.52
C ALA A 213 1.48 -2.96 0.55
N VAL A 214 0.43 -3.45 1.22
CA VAL A 214 -0.12 -2.87 2.44
C VAL A 214 -0.14 -3.92 3.52
N ARG A 215 0.36 -3.56 4.70
CA ARG A 215 0.27 -4.38 5.90
C ARG A 215 -0.54 -3.65 6.95
N LEU A 216 -1.59 -4.29 7.44
CA LEU A 216 -2.36 -3.84 8.59
C LEU A 216 -1.99 -4.66 9.83
N ARG A 217 -1.70 -3.99 10.93
CA ARG A 217 -1.75 -4.56 12.29
C ARG A 217 -2.87 -3.87 13.06
N MET A 218 -3.84 -4.66 13.51
CA MET A 218 -4.98 -4.20 14.31
C MET A 218 -4.94 -4.80 15.71
N THR A 219 -5.05 -3.97 16.75
CA THR A 219 -5.12 -4.37 18.16
C THR A 219 -6.37 -3.77 18.81
N PRO A 220 -7.50 -4.49 18.81
CA PRO A 220 -8.72 -4.05 19.49
C PRO A 220 -8.50 -3.97 21.01
N ARG A 221 -9.06 -2.94 21.66
CA ARG A 221 -9.09 -2.80 23.14
C ARG A 221 -10.43 -3.22 23.74
N TRP A 222 -11.19 -3.99 22.98
CA TRP A 222 -12.54 -4.43 23.24
C TRP A 222 -12.73 -5.86 22.69
N SER A 223 -13.85 -6.50 23.01
CA SER A 223 -14.21 -7.83 22.50
C SER A 223 -15.43 -7.75 21.60
N GLY A 224 -15.44 -8.51 20.51
CA GLY A 224 -16.54 -8.54 19.54
C GLY A 224 -16.03 -8.71 18.11
N ALA A 225 -16.89 -8.41 17.15
CA ALA A 225 -16.59 -8.52 15.72
C ALA A 225 -16.10 -7.19 15.12
N ALA A 226 -15.06 -7.27 14.30
CA ALA A 226 -14.62 -6.24 13.38
C ALA A 226 -14.49 -6.84 11.97
N THR A 227 -14.66 -6.01 10.95
CA THR A 227 -14.52 -6.42 9.55
C THR A 227 -13.31 -5.72 8.94
N VAL A 228 -12.48 -6.49 8.23
CA VAL A 228 -11.35 -5.98 7.47
C VAL A 228 -11.53 -6.41 6.02
N THR A 229 -11.60 -5.43 5.11
CA THR A 229 -11.89 -5.68 3.69
C THR A 229 -10.81 -5.05 2.82
N GLY A 230 -10.08 -5.88 2.07
CA GLY A 230 -9.28 -5.40 0.94
C GLY A 230 -10.18 -5.23 -0.29
N ARG A 231 -10.11 -4.07 -0.94
CA ARG A 231 -10.71 -3.84 -2.26
C ARG A 231 -9.94 -2.79 -3.06
N LEU A 232 -10.18 -2.75 -4.36
CA LEU A 232 -9.86 -1.57 -5.17
C LEU A 232 -10.92 -0.49 -4.92
N ASP A 233 -10.50 0.76 -4.72
CA ASP A 233 -11.41 1.90 -4.62
C ASP A 233 -11.47 2.62 -5.97
N ASP A 234 -12.61 2.46 -6.64
CA ASP A 234 -12.93 3.00 -7.95
C ASP A 234 -12.97 4.53 -7.97
N ARG A 235 -13.23 5.18 -6.82
CA ARG A 235 -13.17 6.65 -6.70
C ARG A 235 -11.79 7.20 -7.04
N GLY A 236 -10.74 6.39 -6.87
CA GLY A 236 -9.38 6.74 -7.29
C GLY A 236 -9.16 6.71 -8.80
N ALA A 237 -9.97 5.95 -9.54
CA ALA A 237 -9.85 5.82 -10.98
C ALA A 237 -10.26 7.12 -11.67
N ARG A 238 -9.34 7.70 -12.46
CA ARG A 238 -9.55 9.00 -13.11
C ARG A 238 -9.02 8.96 -14.53
N ARG A 239 -9.88 9.32 -15.48
CA ARG A 239 -9.59 9.32 -16.93
C ARG A 239 -9.31 7.91 -17.49
N VAL A 240 -9.94 6.91 -16.88
CA VAL A 240 -10.02 5.54 -17.35
C VAL A 240 -11.47 5.06 -17.26
N THR A 241 -11.86 4.14 -18.14
CA THR A 241 -13.05 3.31 -17.94
C THR A 241 -12.59 2.06 -17.18
N LEU A 242 -12.97 1.95 -15.92
CA LEU A 242 -12.69 0.80 -15.06
C LEU A 242 -13.82 -0.23 -15.19
N ARG A 243 -13.47 -1.52 -15.23
CA ARG A 243 -14.41 -2.64 -15.23
C ARG A 243 -14.36 -3.36 -13.87
N GLU A 244 -15.40 -4.14 -13.58
CA GLU A 244 -15.55 -4.84 -12.29
C GLU A 244 -14.41 -5.82 -11.99
N ASP A 245 -13.80 -6.40 -13.04
CA ASP A 245 -12.68 -7.33 -12.93
C ASP A 245 -11.32 -6.64 -12.68
N GLY A 246 -11.30 -5.32 -12.49
CA GLY A 246 -10.08 -4.55 -12.28
C GLY A 246 -9.34 -4.19 -13.58
N THR A 247 -9.84 -4.61 -14.74
CA THR A 247 -9.32 -4.15 -16.03
C THR A 247 -9.78 -2.72 -16.31
N PHE A 248 -8.95 -1.97 -17.03
CA PHE A 248 -9.28 -0.60 -17.41
C PHE A 248 -8.84 -0.27 -18.83
N ARG A 249 -9.44 0.79 -19.40
CA ARG A 249 -9.01 1.42 -20.65
C ARG A 249 -8.92 2.92 -20.47
N THR A 250 -7.81 3.55 -20.84
CA THR A 250 -7.66 5.01 -20.76
C THR A 250 -8.56 5.73 -21.76
N LEU A 251 -9.11 6.87 -21.35
CA LEU A 251 -9.94 7.69 -22.23
C LEU A 251 -9.07 8.31 -23.34
N GLY A 252 -9.52 8.21 -24.59
CA GLY A 252 -8.91 8.82 -25.78
C GLY A 252 -7.60 8.20 -26.28
N THR A 253 -6.72 7.74 -25.39
CA THR A 253 -5.47 7.03 -25.78
C THR A 253 -5.68 5.52 -25.92
N GLY A 254 -6.71 4.96 -25.28
CA GLY A 254 -7.12 3.56 -25.48
C GLY A 254 -6.14 2.50 -24.95
N ILE A 255 -5.23 2.89 -24.06
CA ILE A 255 -4.31 1.98 -23.39
C ILE A 255 -5.09 1.10 -22.43
N GLU A 256 -4.85 -0.21 -22.48
CA GLU A 256 -5.49 -1.19 -21.61
C GLU A 256 -4.52 -1.69 -20.54
N GLY A 257 -5.07 -2.05 -19.39
CA GLY A 257 -4.31 -2.62 -18.29
C GLY A 257 -5.24 -3.25 -17.25
N ALA A 258 -4.64 -3.79 -16.20
CA ALA A 258 -5.37 -4.36 -15.08
C ALA A 258 -4.69 -4.00 -13.77
N VAL A 259 -5.50 -3.82 -12.73
CA VAL A 259 -5.04 -3.73 -11.34
C VAL A 259 -5.79 -4.79 -10.57
N ALA A 260 -5.07 -5.56 -9.76
CA ALA A 260 -5.66 -6.49 -8.83
C ALA A 260 -5.16 -6.19 -7.43
N GLN A 261 -5.97 -6.48 -6.42
CA GLN A 261 -5.56 -6.51 -5.03
C GLN A 261 -5.93 -7.88 -4.47
N ALA A 262 -4.95 -8.56 -3.88
CA ALA A 262 -5.18 -9.81 -3.18
C ALA A 262 -4.89 -9.62 -1.69
N MET A 263 -5.73 -10.19 -0.84
CA MET A 263 -5.55 -10.22 0.62
C MET A 263 -5.13 -11.62 1.04
N ARG A 264 -4.09 -11.73 1.88
CA ARG A 264 -3.56 -13.00 2.41
C ARG A 264 -3.49 -12.92 3.91
#